data_AF-A0A8C4R6X8-F1
#
_entry.id   AF-A0A8C4R6X8-F1
#
_cell.length_a   1.000
_cell.length_b   1.000
_cell.length_c   1.000
_cell.angle_alpha   90.00
_cell.angle_beta   90.00
_cell.angle_gamma   90.00
#
_symmetry.space_group_name_H-M   'P 1'
#
loop_
_entity.id
_entity.type
_entity.pdbx_description
1 polymer ?
#
loop_
_entity_poly.entity_id
_entity_poly.type
_entity_poly.pdbx_seq_one_letter_code
_entity_poly.pdbx_strand_id
1 'polypeptide(L)'
;MHFMYLSILEHLWSFLHPRTFLIEELKKLQGAQSTMKELPCLFDSSNIEAIFGVLDPCERGYITLNQYTQAMVTMGAQGFNSTPEGAKEDKITLSVFRSES
;
A
#
# COMPACT_ATOMS: atom_id res chain seq x y z
N MET A 1 -22.37 23.98 -8.65
CA MET A 1 -22.36 24.13 -7.17
C MET A 1 -22.97 22.95 -6.42
N HIS A 2 -24.01 22.26 -6.92
CA HIS A 2 -24.70 21.18 -6.18
C HIS A 2 -23.82 19.93 -5.85
N PHE A 3 -22.92 19.53 -6.75
CA PHE A 3 -22.02 18.37 -6.55
C PHE A 3 -21.01 18.54 -5.41
N MET A 4 -20.59 19.77 -5.13
CA MET A 4 -19.61 20.06 -4.08
C MET A 4 -20.22 19.85 -2.68
N TYR A 5 -21.50 20.19 -2.49
CA TYR A 5 -22.20 19.99 -1.22
C TYR A 5 -22.42 18.51 -0.90
N LEU A 6 -22.73 17.69 -1.90
CA LEU A 6 -22.88 16.24 -1.72
C LEU A 6 -21.56 15.58 -1.30
N SER A 7 -20.44 15.94 -1.94
CA SER A 7 -19.12 15.41 -1.58
C SER A 7 -18.68 15.79 -0.16
N ILE A 8 -19.00 17.01 0.29
CA ILE A 8 -18.72 17.46 1.65
C ILE A 8 -19.58 16.70 2.67
N LEU A 9 -20.84 16.43 2.36
CA LEU A 9 -21.74 15.67 3.24
C LEU A 9 -21.32 14.21 3.37
N GLU A 10 -20.82 13.57 2.30
CA GLU A 10 -20.27 12.21 2.39
C GLU A 10 -19.01 12.15 3.25
N HIS A 11 -18.12 13.14 3.14
CA HIS A 11 -16.93 13.24 3.99
C HIS A 11 -17.29 13.49 5.47
N LEU A 12 -18.26 14.37 5.73
CA LEU A 12 -18.73 14.63 7.10
C LEU A 12 -19.41 13.40 7.71
N TRP A 13 -20.14 12.63 6.90
CA TRP A 13 -20.78 11.39 7.32
C TRP A 13 -19.76 10.31 7.69
N SER A 14 -18.68 10.16 6.92
CA SER A 14 -17.57 9.26 7.22
C SER A 14 -16.94 9.56 8.59
N PHE A 15 -16.79 10.84 8.92
CA PHE A 15 -16.22 11.29 10.20
C PHE A 15 -17.12 11.01 11.42
N LEU A 16 -18.45 11.07 11.23
CA LEU A 16 -19.44 10.84 12.29
C LEU A 16 -19.71 9.34 12.54
N HIS A 17 -19.49 8.48 11.54
CA HIS A 17 -19.81 7.05 11.61
C HIS A 17 -18.68 6.15 11.08
N PRO A 18 -17.51 6.14 11.74
CA PRO A 18 -16.32 5.45 11.24
C PRO A 18 -16.54 3.93 11.08
N ARG A 19 -17.34 3.32 11.97
CA ARG A 19 -17.65 1.89 11.89
C ARG A 19 -18.44 1.54 10.63
N THR A 20 -19.43 2.36 10.26
CA THR A 20 -20.27 2.11 9.08
C THR A 20 -19.47 2.31 7.81
N PHE A 21 -18.65 3.37 7.76
CA PHE A 21 -17.72 3.61 6.66
C PHE A 21 -16.75 2.44 6.47
N LEU A 22 -16.10 1.98 7.56
CA LEU A 22 -15.22 0.81 7.51
C LEU A 22 -15.95 -0.45 7.01
N ILE A 23 -17.19 -0.69 7.43
CA ILE A 23 -17.97 -1.84 6.96
C ILE A 23 -18.29 -1.74 5.46
N GLU A 24 -18.62 -0.55 4.97
CA GLU A 24 -18.91 -0.33 3.55
C GLU A 24 -17.66 -0.50 2.68
N GLU A 25 -16.53 0.05 3.11
CA GLU A 25 -15.24 -0.16 2.44
C GLU A 25 -14.83 -1.63 2.46
N LEU A 26 -15.01 -2.34 3.58
CA LEU A 26 -14.76 -3.79 3.68
C LEU A 26 -15.70 -4.60 2.76
N LYS A 27 -16.95 -4.17 2.54
CA LYS A 27 -17.85 -4.81 1.58
C LYS A 27 -17.45 -4.56 0.13
N LYS A 28 -17.00 -3.34 -0.20
CA LYS A 28 -16.42 -3.02 -1.52
C LYS A 28 -15.17 -3.88 -1.76
N LEU A 29 -14.32 -4.02 -0.75
CA LEU A 29 -13.14 -4.90 -0.75
C LEU A 29 -13.52 -6.37 -0.98
N GLN A 30 -14.55 -6.87 -0.29
CA GLN A 30 -15.03 -8.24 -0.46
C GLN A 30 -15.61 -8.50 -1.86
N GLY A 31 -16.35 -7.53 -2.41
CA GLY A 31 -16.85 -7.60 -3.79
C GLY A 31 -15.71 -7.59 -4.82
N ALA A 32 -14.73 -6.72 -4.61
CA ALA A 32 -13.52 -6.64 -5.42
C ALA A 32 -12.66 -7.90 -5.34
N GLN A 33 -12.66 -8.63 -4.21
CA GLN A 33 -11.90 -9.88 -4.09
C GLN A 33 -12.45 -11.00 -4.99
N SER A 34 -13.75 -10.96 -5.33
CA SER A 34 -14.39 -11.95 -6.22
C SER A 34 -14.06 -11.72 -7.70
N THR A 35 -13.80 -10.46 -8.06
CA THR A 35 -13.24 -10.06 -9.34
C THR A 35 -11.76 -9.82 -9.13
N MET A 36 -10.93 -10.86 -9.29
CA MET A 36 -9.47 -10.93 -9.13
C MET A 36 -8.62 -9.87 -9.90
N LYS A 37 -9.21 -8.74 -10.26
CA LYS A 37 -8.70 -7.69 -11.11
C LYS A 37 -8.42 -6.38 -10.38
N GLU A 38 -9.17 -6.02 -9.33
CA GLU A 38 -8.99 -4.71 -8.68
C GLU A 38 -9.41 -4.75 -7.21
N LEU A 39 -8.72 -5.57 -6.39
CA LEU A 39 -8.57 -5.15 -4.99
C LEU A 39 -7.92 -3.75 -5.05
N PRO A 40 -8.39 -2.71 -4.34
CA PRO A 40 -7.58 -1.52 -4.18
C PRO A 40 -6.26 -2.02 -3.64
N CYS A 41 -5.24 -1.99 -4.49
CA CYS A 41 -3.93 -2.45 -4.13
C CYS A 41 -3.54 -1.49 -3.01
N LEU A 42 -3.59 -1.96 -1.77
CA LEU A 42 -3.11 -1.21 -0.60
C LEU A 42 -1.62 -0.82 -0.78
N PHE A 43 -1.01 -1.42 -1.80
CA PHE A 43 0.36 -1.36 -2.27
C PHE A 43 0.43 -0.85 -3.74
N ASP A 44 -0.49 0.01 -4.16
CA ASP A 44 -0.31 0.82 -5.38
C ASP A 44 0.93 1.72 -5.20
N SER A 45 1.55 2.11 -6.32
CA SER A 45 2.61 3.12 -6.43
C SER A 45 2.38 4.38 -5.59
N SER A 46 1.11 4.75 -5.32
CA SER A 46 0.73 5.85 -4.45
C SER A 46 1.03 5.62 -2.95
N ASN A 47 1.14 4.37 -2.51
CA ASN A 47 1.29 3.99 -1.10
C ASN A 47 2.65 3.34 -0.77
N ILE A 48 3.51 3.11 -1.78
CA ILE A 48 4.82 2.48 -1.65
C ILE A 48 5.77 3.21 -0.72
N GLU A 49 5.72 4.55 -0.70
CA GLU A 49 6.53 5.36 0.20
C GLU A 49 6.11 5.15 1.66
N ALA A 50 4.80 5.02 1.91
CA ALA A 50 4.29 4.73 3.25
C ALA A 50 4.71 3.32 3.72
N ILE A 51 4.67 2.32 2.82
CA ILE A 51 5.13 0.95 3.12
C ILE A 51 6.63 0.93 3.41
N PHE A 52 7.43 1.64 2.62
CA PHE A 52 8.85 1.77 2.88
C PHE A 52 9.13 2.44 4.23
N GLY A 53 8.37 3.49 4.58
CA GLY A 53 8.44 4.13 5.90
C GLY A 53 8.08 3.18 7.07
N VAL A 54 7.13 2.26 6.87
CA VAL A 54 6.81 1.22 7.86
C VAL A 54 7.95 0.21 8.00
N LEU A 55 8.66 -0.09 6.91
CA LEU A 55 9.81 -1.03 6.89
C LEU A 55 11.11 -0.39 7.40
N ASP A 56 11.24 0.94 7.29
CA ASP A 56 12.34 1.75 7.80
C ASP A 56 11.88 2.75 8.88
N PRO A 57 11.45 2.27 10.06
CA PRO A 57 10.97 3.14 11.14
C PRO A 57 12.05 4.05 11.73
N CYS A 58 13.32 3.84 11.35
CA CYS A 58 14.45 4.66 11.76
C CYS A 58 14.83 5.73 10.73
N GLU A 59 14.09 5.85 9.62
CA GLU A 59 14.36 6.81 8.53
C GLU A 59 15.81 6.79 8.03
N ARG A 60 16.41 5.60 7.95
CA ARG A 60 17.78 5.39 7.47
C ARG A 60 17.92 5.59 5.97
N GLY A 61 16.82 5.54 5.24
CA GLY A 61 16.76 5.61 3.78
C GLY A 61 17.02 4.27 3.09
N TYR A 62 17.11 3.18 3.85
CA TYR A 62 17.32 1.83 3.33
C TYR A 62 16.66 0.77 4.21
N ILE A 63 16.22 -0.33 3.59
CA ILE A 63 15.73 -1.54 4.26
C ILE A 63 16.65 -2.73 3.96
N THR A 64 16.66 -3.72 4.83
CA THR A 64 17.44 -4.96 4.62
C THR A 64 16.80 -5.84 3.54
N LEU A 65 17.60 -6.72 2.93
CA LEU A 65 17.13 -7.68 1.93
C LEU A 65 16.02 -8.59 2.50
N ASN A 66 16.13 -8.95 3.79
CA ASN A 66 15.10 -9.75 4.45
C ASN A 66 13.78 -8.98 4.57
N GLN A 67 13.82 -7.70 4.96
CA GLN A 67 12.62 -6.85 5.03
C GLN A 67 12.01 -6.64 3.64
N TYR A 68 12.83 -6.40 2.61
CA TYR A 68 12.40 -6.34 1.23
C TYR A 68 11.66 -7.61 0.80
N THR A 69 12.26 -8.78 1.04
CA THR A 69 11.69 -10.07 0.62
C THR A 69 10.36 -10.35 1.34
N GLN A 70 10.32 -10.11 2.66
CA GLN A 70 9.09 -10.29 3.44
C GLN A 70 7.99 -9.32 3.00
N ALA A 71 8.34 -8.08 2.67
CA ALA A 71 7.40 -7.10 2.13
C ALA A 71 6.84 -7.58 0.79
N MET A 72 7.69 -7.99 -0.16
CA MET A 72 7.24 -8.47 -1.47
C MET A 72 6.31 -9.69 -1.37
N VAL A 73 6.63 -10.65 -0.49
CA VAL A 73 5.76 -11.81 -0.21
C VAL A 73 4.43 -11.39 0.40
N THR A 74 4.46 -10.47 1.37
CA THR A 74 3.25 -9.95 2.03
C THR A 74 2.35 -9.17 1.08
N MET A 75 2.96 -8.47 0.11
CA MET A 75 2.26 -7.75 -0.96
C MET A 75 1.72 -8.68 -2.06
N GLY A 76 2.08 -9.97 -2.03
CA GLY A 76 1.68 -10.93 -3.05
C GLY A 76 2.39 -10.72 -4.40
N ALA A 77 3.50 -9.99 -4.42
CA ALA A 77 4.29 -9.77 -5.63
C ALA A 77 4.84 -11.11 -6.14
N GLN A 78 4.57 -11.44 -7.39
CA GLN A 78 5.09 -12.63 -8.05
C GLN A 78 6.21 -12.24 -9.02
N GLY A 79 7.38 -12.87 -8.89
CA GLY A 79 8.52 -12.64 -9.79
C GLY A 79 9.40 -11.43 -9.47
N PHE A 80 9.35 -10.92 -8.24
CA PHE A 80 10.25 -9.83 -7.79
C PHE A 80 11.72 -10.27 -7.80
N ASN A 81 12.62 -9.32 -8.06
CA ASN A 81 14.05 -9.58 -8.10
C ASN A 81 14.58 -10.01 -6.74
N SER A 82 15.05 -11.26 -6.63
CA SER A 82 15.61 -11.80 -5.38
C SER A 82 17.01 -11.26 -5.04
N THR A 83 17.66 -10.56 -5.99
CA THR A 83 18.95 -9.89 -5.82
C THR A 83 18.88 -8.45 -6.34
N PRO A 84 18.11 -7.56 -5.68
CA PRO A 84 18.03 -6.17 -6.12
C PRO A 84 19.37 -5.44 -5.96
N GLU A 85 19.49 -4.29 -6.60
CA GLU A 85 20.62 -3.39 -6.37
C GLU A 85 20.70 -3.00 -4.88
N GLY A 86 21.89 -3.10 -4.30
CA GLY A 86 22.10 -2.91 -2.84
C GLY A 86 21.91 -4.18 -2.00
N ALA A 87 21.47 -5.31 -2.56
CA ALA A 87 21.32 -6.58 -1.83
C ALA A 87 22.63 -7.11 -1.24
N LYS A 88 23.76 -6.89 -1.92
CA LYS A 88 25.09 -7.29 -1.44
C LYS A 88 25.52 -6.52 -0.19
N GLU A 89 25.01 -5.31 -0.02
CA GLU A 89 25.33 -4.42 1.11
C GLU A 89 24.22 -4.44 2.17
N ASP A 90 23.17 -5.25 1.98
CA ASP A 90 21.95 -5.31 2.80
C ASP A 90 21.26 -3.94 2.94
N LYS A 91 21.32 -3.14 1.88
CA LYS A 91 20.79 -1.78 1.80
C LYS A 91 19.98 -1.59 0.53
N ILE A 92 18.70 -1.95 0.60
CA ILE A 92 17.74 -1.71 -0.48
C ILE A 92 17.12 -0.32 -0.27
N THR A 93 17.30 0.57 -1.24
CA THR A 93 16.75 1.93 -1.20
C THR A 93 15.34 1.99 -1.76
N LEU A 94 14.61 3.06 -1.44
CA LEU A 94 13.25 3.29 -1.95
C LEU A 94 13.18 3.27 -3.49
N SER A 95 14.21 3.76 -4.18
CA SER A 95 14.25 3.76 -5.64
C SER A 95 14.24 2.34 -6.23
N VAL A 96 14.96 1.41 -5.60
CA VAL A 96 15.02 -0.01 -6.00
C VAL A 96 13.74 -0.74 -5.57
N PHE A 97 13.17 -0.37 -4.43
CA PHE A 97 11.88 -0.91 -3.98
C PHE A 97 10.76 -0.54 -4.96
N ARG A 98 10.75 0.70 -5.44
CA ARG A 98 9.74 1.24 -6.37
C ARG A 98 9.83 0.67 -7.79
N SER A 99 11.02 0.30 -8.26
CA SER A 99 11.17 -0.25 -9.61
C SER A 99 10.56 -1.65 -9.78
N GLU A 100 10.29 -2.34 -8.69
CA GLU A 100 9.82 -3.74 -8.66
C GLU A 100 8.31 -3.86 -8.40
N SER A 101 7.59 -2.74 -8.27
CA SER A 101 6.14 -2.69 -8.03
C SER A 101 5.39 -1.96 -9.15
#